data_AF-A0A699WMK2-F1
#
_entry.id   AF-A0A699WMK2-F1
#
_cell.length_a   1.000
_cell.length_b   1.000
_cell.length_c   1.000
_cell.angle_alpha   90.00
_cell.angle_beta   90.00
_cell.angle_gamma   90.00
#
_symmetry.space_group_name_H-M   'P 1'
#
loop_
_entity.id
_entity.type
_entity.pdbx_description
1 polymer ?
#
loop_
_entity_poly.entity_id
_entity_poly.type
_entity_poly.pdbx_seq_one_letter_code
_entity_poly.pdbx_strand_id
1 'polypeptide(L)'
;CKKNTTASTSGQADKKPSTSGRVFAITEDHATKTSGTITDTLFIYGHAVFVLFDTGATHSVISSAFASRVTMTPTLLDHVLCIYTSMQDSVRITHVYRDLPLQFDDKIRASTSP
;
A
#
# COMPACT_ATOMS: atom_id res chain seq x y z
N CYS A 1 -16.57 -57.48 21.34
CA CYS A 1 -16.45 -57.08 19.92
C CYS A 1 -17.36 -55.88 19.69
N LYS A 2 -16.98 -54.76 19.05
CA LYS A 2 -15.93 -54.48 18.05
C LYS A 2 -14.96 -53.34 18.41
N LYS A 3 -13.87 -53.26 17.63
CA LYS A 3 -12.71 -52.34 17.58
C LYS A 3 -12.25 -52.30 16.10
N ASN A 4 -11.47 -51.40 15.50
CA ASN A 4 -10.75 -50.17 15.90
C ASN A 4 -11.54 -48.91 15.42
N THR A 5 -11.03 -47.69 15.14
CA THR A 5 -9.64 -47.21 14.99
C THR A 5 -9.40 -45.72 15.29
N THR A 6 -8.11 -45.42 15.43
CA THR A 6 -7.37 -44.17 15.72
C THR A 6 -7.26 -43.23 14.52
N ALA A 7 -7.29 -41.91 14.73
CA ALA A 7 -6.16 -40.99 14.46
C ALA A 7 -6.61 -39.51 14.35
N SER A 8 -6.16 -38.69 15.30
CA SER A 8 -6.13 -37.23 15.12
C SER A 8 -5.02 -36.87 14.14
N THR A 9 -5.36 -36.30 12.99
CA THR A 9 -4.39 -35.58 12.16
C THR A 9 -5.01 -34.28 11.68
N SER A 10 -4.70 -33.19 12.37
CA SER A 10 -4.98 -31.84 11.90
C SER A 10 -4.16 -31.60 10.62
N GLY A 11 -4.82 -31.72 9.47
CA GLY A 11 -4.26 -31.35 8.18
C GLY A 11 -3.92 -29.86 8.18
N GLN A 12 -2.66 -29.56 8.46
CA GLN A 12 -2.09 -28.22 8.46
C GLN A 12 -2.16 -27.68 7.02
N ALA A 13 -3.21 -26.91 6.72
CA ALA A 13 -3.24 -26.14 5.49
C ALA A 13 -2.01 -25.23 5.45
N ASP A 14 -1.29 -25.23 4.33
CA ASP A 14 -0.09 -24.41 4.09
C ASP A 14 -0.42 -22.91 4.14
N LYS A 15 -0.55 -22.38 5.36
CA LYS A 15 -0.65 -20.95 5.61
C LYS A 15 0.71 -20.33 5.38
N LYS A 16 1.00 -20.01 4.12
CA LYS A 16 2.04 -19.02 3.77
C LYS A 16 1.88 -17.82 4.70
N PRO A 17 2.96 -17.30 5.28
CA PRO A 17 2.87 -16.16 6.19
C PRO A 17 2.27 -14.96 5.46
N SER A 18 1.20 -14.40 6.02
CA SER A 18 0.64 -13.14 5.54
C SER A 18 1.54 -12.00 5.99
N THR A 19 2.37 -11.48 5.08
CA THR A 19 3.06 -10.21 5.29
C THR A 19 2.02 -9.11 5.52
N SER A 20 2.31 -8.21 6.45
CA SER A 20 1.41 -7.13 6.86
C SER A 20 2.12 -5.79 6.77
N GLY A 21 1.41 -4.74 6.37
CA GLY A 21 1.92 -3.37 6.27
C GLY A 21 1.05 -2.38 7.03
N ARG A 22 1.68 -1.31 7.52
CA ARG A 22 0.99 -0.11 8.01
C ARG A 22 1.19 1.03 7.01
N VAL A 23 0.13 1.79 6.78
CA VAL A 23 0.10 3.04 5.99
C VAL A 23 -0.78 4.03 6.73
N PHE A 24 -0.31 5.26 6.92
CA PHE A 24 -1.13 6.31 7.50
C PHE A 24 -1.93 7.00 6.39
N ALA A 25 -3.26 6.92 6.47
CA ALA A 25 -4.12 7.77 5.66
C ALA A 25 -4.19 9.13 6.36
N ILE A 26 -3.68 10.16 5.69
CA ILE A 26 -3.60 11.52 6.20
C ILE A 26 -4.27 12.41 5.16
N THR A 27 -5.29 13.17 5.58
CA THR A 27 -5.91 14.18 4.73
C THR A 27 -4.96 15.36 4.54
N GLU A 28 -5.13 16.15 3.47
CA GLU A 28 -4.35 17.38 3.23
C GLU A 28 -4.34 18.30 4.47
N ASP A 29 -5.51 18.48 5.07
CA ASP A 29 -5.73 19.23 6.31
C ASP A 29 -5.00 18.67 7.56
N HIS A 30 -4.69 17.37 7.58
CA HIS A 30 -3.91 16.75 8.65
C HIS A 30 -2.41 16.71 8.32
N ALA A 31 -2.03 16.56 7.05
CA ALA A 31 -0.63 16.49 6.64
C ALA A 31 0.09 17.83 6.82
N THR A 32 -0.60 18.94 6.53
CA THR A 32 -0.14 20.30 6.85
C THR A 32 0.08 20.57 8.34
N LYS A 33 -0.43 19.69 9.22
CA LYS A 33 -0.37 19.82 10.69
C LYS A 33 0.44 18.71 11.37
N THR A 34 0.97 17.73 10.63
CA THR A 34 1.69 16.57 11.17
C THR A 34 3.19 16.70 10.89
N SER A 35 4.01 16.64 11.94
CA SER A 35 5.46 16.62 11.77
C SER A 35 5.94 15.28 11.20
N GLY A 36 6.83 15.33 10.21
CA GLY A 36 7.37 14.13 9.56
C GLY A 36 6.65 13.68 8.28
N THR A 37 5.65 14.44 7.82
CA THR A 37 4.94 14.19 6.55
C THR A 37 5.12 15.37 5.59
N ILE A 38 5.48 15.08 4.34
CA ILE A 38 5.52 16.08 3.27
C ILE A 38 4.41 15.73 2.27
N THR A 39 3.57 16.71 1.94
CA THR A 39 2.58 16.60 0.86
C THR A 39 2.87 17.59 -0.25
N ASP A 40 2.80 17.12 -1.49
CA ASP A 40 2.90 17.95 -2.69
C ASP A 40 2.08 17.35 -3.84
N THR A 41 1.81 18.15 -4.87
CA THR A 41 1.20 17.68 -6.12
C THR A 41 2.28 17.44 -7.17
N LEU A 42 2.59 16.17 -7.40
CA LEU A 42 3.56 15.73 -8.38
C LEU A 42 2.90 15.40 -9.73
N PHE A 43 3.61 15.64 -10.83
CA PHE A 43 3.23 15.10 -12.14
C PHE A 43 3.86 13.72 -12.32
N ILE A 44 3.04 12.66 -12.28
CA ILE A 44 3.45 11.27 -12.52
C ILE A 44 2.74 10.76 -13.76
N TYR A 45 3.49 10.24 -14.74
CA TYR A 45 2.96 9.83 -16.07
C TYR A 45 2.09 10.92 -16.75
N GLY A 46 2.46 12.20 -16.59
CA GLY A 46 1.71 13.34 -17.15
C GLY A 46 0.42 13.72 -16.39
N HIS A 47 0.10 13.04 -15.28
CA HIS A 47 -1.06 13.36 -14.44
C HIS A 47 -0.63 14.06 -13.15
N ALA A 48 -1.34 15.11 -12.76
CA ALA A 48 -1.21 15.68 -11.42
C ALA A 48 -1.75 14.68 -10.37
N VAL A 49 -0.93 14.36 -9.37
CA VAL A 49 -1.22 13.41 -8.29
C VAL A 49 -0.81 14.04 -6.97
N PHE A 50 -1.73 14.08 -6.00
CA PHE A 50 -1.39 14.42 -4.63
C PHE A 50 -0.61 13.27 -4.00
N VAL A 51 0.61 13.54 -3.53
CA VAL A 51 1.53 12.56 -2.95
C VAL A 51 1.76 12.88 -1.48
N LEU A 52 1.71 11.86 -0.64
CA LEU A 52 2.09 11.91 0.77
C LEU A 52 3.39 11.11 0.95
N PHE A 53 4.47 11.78 1.34
CA PHE A 53 5.70 11.14 1.78
C PHE A 53 5.57 10.80 3.27
N ASP A 54 5.28 9.53 3.56
CA ASP A 54 5.16 8.96 4.90
C ASP A 54 6.39 8.09 5.21
N THR A 55 7.29 8.60 6.06
CA THR A 55 8.50 7.85 6.50
C THR A 55 8.18 6.70 7.47
N GLY A 56 6.95 6.64 8.00
CA GLY A 56 6.44 5.54 8.81
C GLY A 56 5.74 4.45 7.98
N ALA A 57 5.55 4.64 6.67
CA ALA A 57 4.95 3.66 5.79
C ALA A 57 5.91 2.52 5.47
N THR A 58 5.44 1.29 5.66
CA THR A 58 6.20 0.07 5.26
C THR A 58 6.11 -0.22 3.77
N HIS A 59 5.08 0.30 3.09
CA HIS A 59 4.76 0.05 1.70
C HIS A 59 4.14 1.32 1.10
N SER A 60 4.54 1.70 -0.11
CA SER A 60 3.85 2.74 -0.86
C SER A 60 2.49 2.23 -1.36
N VAL A 61 1.47 3.10 -1.34
CA VAL A 61 0.12 2.79 -1.85
C VAL A 61 -0.29 3.86 -2.84
N ILE A 62 -0.91 3.43 -3.94
CA ILE A 62 -1.57 4.31 -4.92
C ILE A 62 -3.08 4.15 -4.84
N SER A 63 -3.82 5.21 -5.16
CA SER A 63 -5.27 5.13 -5.26
C SER A 63 -5.70 4.32 -6.49
N SER A 64 -6.85 3.64 -6.42
CA SER A 64 -7.45 2.93 -7.57
C SER A 64 -7.58 3.83 -8.82
N ALA A 65 -7.97 5.10 -8.60
CA ALA A 65 -8.09 6.09 -9.67
C ALA A 65 -6.75 6.50 -10.32
N PHE A 66 -5.62 6.33 -9.62
CA PHE A 66 -4.29 6.48 -10.25
C PHE A 66 -3.79 5.16 -10.85
N ALA A 67 -4.09 4.02 -10.22
CA ALA A 67 -3.74 2.69 -10.74
C ALA A 67 -4.31 2.44 -12.15
N SER A 68 -5.51 2.95 -12.46
CA SER A 68 -6.09 2.89 -13.81
C SER A 68 -5.38 3.75 -14.86
N ARG A 69 -4.47 4.64 -14.45
CA ARG A 69 -3.62 5.47 -15.33
C ARG A 69 -2.22 4.91 -15.51
N VAL A 70 -1.83 3.91 -14.71
CA VAL A 70 -0.58 3.18 -14.87
C VAL A 70 -0.76 2.15 -15.99
N THR A 71 0.05 2.25 -17.05
CA THR A 71 0.01 1.34 -18.22
C THR A 71 0.65 -0.02 -17.95
N MET A 72 1.40 -0.15 -16.85
CA MET A 72 2.11 -1.37 -16.47
C MET A 72 1.15 -2.40 -15.87
N THR A 73 1.31 -3.69 -16.16
CA THR A 73 0.48 -4.75 -15.56
C THR A 73 0.93 -5.02 -14.12
N PRO A 74 0.03 -5.00 -13.12
CA PRO A 74 0.41 -5.33 -11.75
C PRO A 74 0.64 -6.84 -11.59
N THR A 75 1.61 -7.20 -10.77
CA THR A 75 1.95 -8.59 -10.43
C THR A 75 1.00 -9.13 -9.36
N LEU A 76 0.36 -10.28 -9.61
CA LEU A 76 -0.39 -11.02 -8.60
C LEU A 76 0.56 -11.52 -7.49
N LEU A 77 0.18 -11.30 -6.23
CA LEU A 77 0.88 -11.84 -5.06
C LEU A 77 0.48 -13.29 -4.81
N ASP A 78 1.43 -14.08 -4.33
CA ASP A 78 1.23 -15.48 -3.90
C ASP A 78 0.72 -15.60 -2.45
N HIS A 79 0.46 -14.46 -1.81
CA HIS A 79 -0.12 -14.29 -0.48
C HIS A 79 -0.96 -13.00 -0.47
N VAL A 80 -1.84 -12.83 0.51
CA VAL A 80 -2.61 -11.58 0.68
C VAL A 80 -1.84 -10.66 1.61
N LEU A 81 -1.52 -9.45 1.14
CA LEU A 81 -0.97 -8.37 1.95
C LEU A 81 -2.13 -7.57 2.56
N CYS A 82 -2.20 -7.50 3.88
CA CYS A 82 -3.15 -6.60 4.55
C CYS A 82 -2.45 -5.28 4.88
N ILE A 83 -3.02 -4.16 4.41
CA ILE A 83 -2.57 -2.81 4.74
C ILE A 83 -3.56 -2.18 5.71
N TYR A 84 -3.10 -1.87 6.92
CA TYR A 84 -3.90 -1.19 7.93
C TYR A 84 -3.84 0.32 7.73
N THR A 85 -5.01 0.95 7.67
CA THR A 85 -5.17 2.41 7.64
C THR A 85 -5.39 2.97 9.05
N SER A 86 -5.20 4.28 9.21
CA SER A 86 -5.45 5.03 10.46
C SER A 86 -6.91 4.96 10.94
N MET A 87 -7.85 4.63 10.05
CA MET A 87 -9.29 4.47 10.35
C MET A 87 -9.63 3.09 10.96
N GLN A 88 -8.65 2.37 11.51
CA GLN A 88 -8.76 0.99 12.05
C GLN A 88 -9.01 -0.11 10.99
N ASP A 89 -9.53 0.24 9.81
CA ASP A 89 -9.82 -0.69 8.72
C ASP A 89 -8.56 -1.14 7.94
N SER A 90 -8.58 -2.40 7.50
CA SER A 90 -7.54 -3.01 6.68
C SER A 90 -7.98 -3.25 5.23
N VAL A 91 -7.18 -2.81 4.26
CA VAL A 91 -7.36 -3.11 2.84
C VAL A 91 -6.58 -4.38 2.47
N ARG A 92 -7.24 -5.32 1.78
CA ARG A 92 -6.60 -6.54 1.26
C ARG A 92 -6.02 -6.27 -0.13
N ILE A 93 -4.70 -6.37 -0.24
CA ILE A 93 -3.95 -6.22 -1.49
C ILE A 93 -3.57 -7.59 -2.01
N THR A 94 -3.96 -7.88 -3.26
CA THR A 94 -3.60 -9.11 -3.98
C THR A 94 -2.69 -8.85 -5.18
N HIS A 95 -2.54 -7.59 -5.59
CA HIS A 95 -1.79 -7.19 -6.78
C HIS A 95 -0.88 -6.01 -6.43
N VAL A 96 0.35 -6.01 -6.94
CA VAL A 96 1.35 -4.95 -6.69
C VAL A 96 2.06 -4.54 -7.97
N TYR A 97 2.36 -3.26 -8.09
CA TYR A 97 3.24 -2.75 -9.15
C TYR A 97 4.68 -2.84 -8.65
N ARG A 98 5.45 -3.82 -9.17
CA ARG A 98 6.86 -3.99 -8.85
C ARG A 98 7.70 -3.12 -9.77
N ASP A 99 8.76 -2.52 -9.23
CA ASP A 99 9.76 -1.76 -10.00
C ASP A 99 9.16 -0.64 -10.87
N LEU A 100 8.01 -0.08 -10.44
CA LEU A 100 7.29 0.98 -11.14
C LEU A 100 8.16 2.25 -11.17
N PRO A 101 8.65 2.68 -12.35
CA PRO A 101 9.52 3.84 -12.42
C PRO A 101 8.72 5.10 -12.13
N LEU A 102 8.98 5.73 -10.98
CA LEU A 102 8.45 7.04 -10.65
C LEU A 102 9.28 8.10 -11.37
N GLN A 103 8.79 8.54 -12.53
CA GLN A 103 9.33 9.71 -13.20
C GLN A 103 8.74 10.97 -12.56
N PHE A 104 9.62 11.79 -12.00
CA PHE A 104 9.33 13.13 -11.52
C PHE A 104 9.66 14.11 -12.67
N ASP A 105 8.93 15.22 -12.77
CA ASP A 105 9.35 16.37 -13.59
C ASP A 105 10.53 17.05 -12.86
N ASP A 106 11.63 17.39 -13.55
CA ASP A 106 12.88 17.93 -12.96
C ASP A 106 12.73 19.34 -12.33
N LYS A 107 11.49 19.81 -12.23
CA LYS A 107 11.10 21.16 -11.83
C LYS A 107 10.98 21.27 -10.31
N ILE A 108 12.07 21.71 -9.68
CA ILE A 108 12.04 22.18 -8.29
C ILE A 108 11.06 23.36 -8.17
N ARG A 109 10.05 23.23 -7.31
CA ARG A 109 9.15 24.31 -6.92
C ARG A 109 9.46 24.73 -5.49
N ALA A 110 9.57 26.04 -5.25
CA ALA A 110 9.71 26.56 -3.90
C ALA A 110 8.36 26.44 -3.16
N SER A 111 8.38 25.87 -1.95
CA SER A 111 7.21 25.84 -1.08
C SER A 111 6.98 27.24 -0.47
N THR A 112 6.07 28.02 -1.05
CA THR A 112 5.53 29.21 -0.39
C THR A 112 4.50 28.77 0.65
N SER A 113 4.92 28.69 1.92
CA SER A 113 3.98 28.74 3.04
C SER A 113 3.29 30.11 3.06
N PRO A 114 1.98 30.19 3.35
CA PRO A 114 1.32 31.45 3.69
C PRO A 114 1.83 32.03 5.01
#